data_AF-A0A537QUV8-F1
#
_entry.id   AF-A0A537QUV8-F1
#
_cell.length_a   1.000
_cell.length_b   1.000
_cell.length_c   1.000
_cell.angle_alpha   90.00
_cell.angle_beta   90.00
_cell.angle_gamma   90.00
#
_symmetry.space_group_name_H-M   'P 1'
#
loop_
_entity.id
_entity.type
_entity.pdbx_description
1 polymer ?
#
loop_
_entity_poly.entity_id
_entity_poly.type
_entity_poly.pdbx_seq_one_letter_code
_entity_poly.pdbx_strand_id
1 'polypeptide(L)'
;MRHTRVSVRAPSSAEAIAQATAMAEAMSAAFSRDGEGTLSVDIRRRTTPVSDGTTERLGDALRLGAGAAGILGLALVLLGCFRIQTGPLHLPKEFWWAGAGGLTLTLAPLLLPVEIVMPLFIMAIPIGIAGLIVRKAAQLRYAARWPSTRARIVKSQTRAEHRRRAGEVTQVKNFPTIEYEFSLGDRVIRGTRIGIGEVSEASTEETLDRYPVGATVPVYYDPKNPEHAVLQRDPPVPVIWLYLIAAAVLIAGFAALAIFANGAAILERLEAHFPKSAFLPGMGFFALAGVMLLALLRAARRQAVEAAGWPVTGGHIVSSTVEHYRTRVGGARRGTLTTFYEPVVEYAYRVNGRDHGAQLSFGARVAGSEELAQAKAAQYPAGTEVVVHYDPDNPSNAVLDLKIAYVRPLLVLALAFFGLALFFSGAFR
;
A
#
# COMPACT_ATOMS: atom_id res chain seq x y z
N MET A 1 8.41 44.23 -26.84
CA MET A 1 8.14 43.47 -25.60
C MET A 1 6.65 43.14 -25.57
N ARG A 2 6.24 41.88 -25.39
CA ARG A 2 4.80 41.54 -25.46
C ARG A 2 4.05 41.72 -24.13
N HIS A 3 4.69 41.50 -22.98
CA HIS A 3 4.07 41.73 -21.66
C HIS A 3 5.11 42.11 -20.59
N THR A 4 5.06 43.35 -20.10
CA THR A 4 5.84 43.81 -18.95
C THR A 4 4.87 44.13 -17.82
N ARG A 5 5.10 43.59 -16.62
CA ARG A 5 4.24 43.83 -15.45
C ARG A 5 4.95 44.80 -14.51
N VAL A 6 4.30 45.92 -14.20
CA VAL A 6 4.77 46.90 -13.22
C VAL A 6 3.82 46.85 -12.03
N SER A 7 4.36 46.72 -10.82
CA SER A 7 3.60 46.73 -9.56
C SER A 7 3.92 47.99 -8.76
N VAL A 8 2.88 48.69 -8.32
CA VAL A 8 3.00 49.92 -7.51
C VAL A 8 2.59 49.61 -6.07
N ARG A 9 3.41 50.06 -5.11
CA ARG A 9 3.15 49.93 -3.67
C ARG A 9 2.88 51.32 -3.09
N ALA A 10 1.70 51.51 -2.51
CA ALA A 10 1.32 52.77 -1.85
C ALA A 10 0.57 52.51 -0.54
N PRO A 11 0.51 53.49 0.38
CA PRO A 11 -0.19 53.38 1.67
C PRO A 11 -1.70 53.15 1.55
N SER A 12 -2.32 53.66 0.48
CA SER A 12 -3.75 53.49 0.21
C SER A 12 -4.03 53.02 -1.21
N SER A 13 -5.18 52.39 -1.41
CA SER A 13 -5.65 51.98 -2.74
C SER A 13 -5.83 53.18 -3.67
N ALA A 14 -6.28 54.32 -3.14
CA ALA A 14 -6.44 55.56 -3.88
C ALA A 14 -5.09 56.09 -4.40
N GLU A 15 -4.06 56.13 -3.55
CA GLU A 15 -2.71 56.55 -3.96
C GLU A 15 -2.05 55.57 -4.92
N ALA A 16 -2.24 54.26 -4.71
CA ALA A 16 -1.71 53.25 -5.62
C ALA A 16 -2.31 53.38 -7.02
N ILE A 17 -3.61 53.65 -7.11
CA ILE A 17 -4.32 53.89 -8.38
C ILE A 17 -3.83 55.19 -9.01
N ALA A 18 -3.70 56.27 -8.25
CA ALA A 18 -3.23 57.55 -8.75
C ALA A 18 -1.81 57.44 -9.34
N GLN A 19 -0.90 56.79 -8.62
CA GLN A 19 0.48 56.55 -9.08
C GLN A 19 0.53 55.63 -10.30
N ALA A 20 -0.23 54.53 -10.31
CA ALA A 20 -0.28 53.62 -11.46
C ALA A 20 -0.85 54.32 -12.71
N THR A 21 -1.85 55.18 -12.54
CA THR A 21 -2.46 55.95 -13.63
C THR A 21 -1.47 56.98 -14.17
N ALA A 22 -0.81 57.73 -13.30
CA ALA A 22 0.21 58.71 -13.68
C ALA A 22 1.40 58.05 -14.42
N MET A 23 1.85 56.87 -13.97
CA MET A 23 2.90 56.12 -14.67
C MET A 23 2.42 55.62 -16.04
N ALA A 24 1.19 55.13 -16.14
CA ALA A 24 0.62 54.68 -17.41
C ALA A 24 0.52 55.83 -18.44
N GLU A 25 0.06 57.01 -18.00
CA GLU A 25 -0.03 58.21 -18.83
C GLU A 25 1.35 58.70 -19.27
N ALA A 26 2.33 58.75 -18.36
CA ALA A 26 3.69 59.15 -18.68
C ALA A 26 4.37 58.18 -19.69
N MET A 27 4.16 56.87 -19.51
CA MET A 27 4.67 55.86 -20.45
C MET A 27 4.02 55.97 -21.82
N SER A 28 2.70 56.19 -21.87
CA SER A 28 1.96 56.42 -23.12
C SER A 28 2.45 57.70 -23.84
N ALA A 29 2.62 58.79 -23.11
CA ALA A 29 3.07 60.09 -23.65
C ALA A 29 4.55 60.11 -24.09
N ALA A 30 5.39 59.25 -23.51
CA ALA A 30 6.75 59.03 -23.98
C ALA A 30 6.75 58.19 -25.26
N PHE A 31 5.96 57.12 -25.29
CA PHE A 31 5.90 56.21 -26.43
C PHE A 31 5.30 56.85 -27.69
N SER A 32 4.31 57.73 -27.53
CA SER A 32 3.70 58.46 -28.65
C SER A 32 4.62 59.50 -29.30
N ARG A 33 5.71 59.91 -28.63
CA ARG A 33 6.73 60.79 -29.21
C ARG A 33 7.74 60.06 -30.10
N ASP A 34 7.92 58.75 -29.91
CA ASP A 34 9.03 57.99 -30.50
C ASP A 34 8.64 57.09 -31.69
N GLY A 35 7.36 56.92 -32.06
CA GLY A 35 7.00 56.26 -33.34
C GLY A 35 5.62 55.58 -33.43
N GLU A 36 5.34 54.94 -34.58
CA GLU A 36 4.08 54.32 -35.03
C GLU A 36 3.62 53.05 -34.25
N GLY A 37 3.94 52.95 -32.96
CA GLY A 37 3.49 51.84 -32.12
C GLY A 37 2.29 52.22 -31.26
N THR A 38 1.41 51.25 -30.95
CA THR A 38 0.34 51.42 -29.96
C THR A 38 0.74 50.76 -28.63
N LEU A 39 0.81 51.54 -27.55
CA LEU A 39 1.01 51.03 -26.18
C LEU A 39 -0.34 50.98 -25.47
N SER A 40 -0.87 49.77 -25.26
CA SER A 40 -2.07 49.55 -24.44
C SER A 40 -1.65 49.22 -23.01
N VAL A 41 -2.00 50.08 -22.05
CA VAL A 41 -1.76 49.87 -20.62
C VAL A 41 -3.06 49.49 -19.94
N ASP A 42 -3.18 48.22 -19.54
CA ASP A 42 -4.34 47.69 -18.80
C ASP A 42 -4.02 47.66 -17.30
N ILE A 43 -4.74 48.47 -16.50
CA ILE A 43 -4.57 48.55 -15.05
C ILE A 43 -5.50 47.54 -14.39
N ARG A 44 -4.97 46.35 -14.06
CA ARG A 44 -5.71 45.37 -13.27
C ARG A 44 -5.78 45.78 -11.81
N ARG A 45 -6.99 46.14 -11.33
CA ARG A 45 -7.26 46.42 -9.92
C ARG A 45 -7.32 45.13 -9.11
N ARG A 46 -6.17 44.60 -8.71
CA ARG A 46 -6.09 43.56 -7.69
C ARG A 46 -5.16 44.03 -6.57
N THR A 47 -5.75 44.48 -5.47
CA THR A 47 -5.04 44.85 -4.25
C THR A 47 -4.80 43.60 -3.41
N THR A 48 -3.55 43.15 -3.31
CA THR A 48 -3.15 42.18 -2.30
C THR A 48 -2.63 42.95 -1.09
N PRO A 49 -3.22 42.80 0.12
CA PRO A 49 -2.68 43.44 1.30
C PRO A 49 -1.23 42.98 1.48
N VAL A 50 -0.32 43.92 1.68
CA VAL A 50 1.07 43.59 1.98
C VAL A 50 1.11 43.12 3.43
N SER A 51 1.78 42.01 3.71
CA SER A 51 1.91 41.54 5.09
C SER A 51 2.70 42.58 5.90
N ASP A 52 2.04 43.17 6.90
CA ASP A 52 2.72 43.98 7.91
C ASP A 52 3.25 43.07 9.01
N GLY A 53 4.43 43.40 9.55
CA GLY A 53 5.07 42.61 10.60
C GLY A 53 4.25 42.49 11.88
N THR A 54 3.27 43.37 12.10
CA THR A 54 2.30 43.29 13.20
C THR A 54 1.22 42.23 12.94
N THR A 55 0.77 42.06 11.70
CA THR A 55 -0.23 41.05 11.33
C THR A 55 0.37 39.64 11.34
N GLU A 56 1.62 39.51 10.91
CA GLU A 56 2.39 38.25 11.03
C GLU A 56 2.60 37.89 12.51
N ARG A 57 3.07 38.82 13.34
CA ARG A 57 3.25 38.59 14.79
C ARG A 57 1.95 38.27 15.51
N LEU A 58 0.84 38.90 15.14
CA LEU A 58 -0.48 38.60 15.70
C LEU A 58 -0.95 37.20 15.28
N GLY A 59 -0.71 36.82 14.01
CA GLY A 59 -0.96 35.47 13.51
C GLY A 59 -0.16 34.41 14.27
N ASP A 60 1.12 34.67 14.52
CA ASP A 60 1.99 33.77 15.27
C ASP A 60 1.61 33.69 16.76
N ALA A 61 1.25 34.82 17.38
CA ALA A 61 0.77 34.86 18.76
C ALA A 61 -0.56 34.08 18.93
N LEU A 62 -1.49 34.21 17.97
CA LEU A 62 -2.75 33.46 17.97
C LEU A 62 -2.52 31.95 17.78
N ARG A 63 -1.56 31.56 16.93
CA ARG A 63 -1.17 30.15 16.75
C ARG A 63 -0.54 29.57 18.01
N LEU A 64 0.36 30.31 18.66
CA LEU A 64 0.96 29.90 19.93
C LEU A 64 -0.09 29.80 21.05
N GLY A 65 -1.04 30.75 21.10
CA GLY A 65 -2.17 30.71 22.04
C GLY A 65 -3.10 29.50 21.82
N ALA A 66 -3.43 29.20 20.57
CA ALA A 66 -4.20 27.99 20.21
C ALA A 66 -3.44 26.70 20.58
N GLY A 67 -2.11 26.69 20.35
CA GLY A 67 -1.22 25.60 20.77
C GLY A 67 -1.25 25.36 22.27
N ALA A 68 -1.09 26.42 23.08
CA ALA A 68 -1.13 26.36 24.54
C ALA A 68 -2.49 25.89 25.07
N ALA A 69 -3.59 26.39 24.49
CA ALA A 69 -4.95 25.95 24.84
C ALA A 69 -5.19 24.47 24.51
N GLY A 70 -4.66 23.99 23.38
CA GLY A 70 -4.71 22.57 22.99
C GLY A 70 -3.94 21.67 23.97
N ILE A 71 -2.74 22.08 24.38
CA ILE A 71 -1.95 21.34 25.38
C ILE A 71 -2.65 21.32 26.75
N LEU A 72 -3.24 22.43 27.17
CA LEU A 72 -4.03 22.51 28.41
C LEU A 72 -5.25 21.58 28.36
N GLY A 73 -5.99 21.58 27.25
CA GLY A 73 -7.12 20.68 27.03
C GLY A 73 -6.70 19.20 27.06
N LEU A 74 -5.58 18.86 26.43
CA LEU A 74 -5.00 17.52 26.46
C LEU A 74 -4.59 17.10 27.89
N ALA A 75 -3.96 18.00 28.64
CA ALA A 75 -3.57 17.76 30.03
C ALA A 75 -4.79 17.50 30.93
N LEU A 76 -5.88 18.24 30.74
CA LEU A 76 -7.13 18.05 31.48
C LEU A 76 -7.82 16.71 31.13
N VAL A 77 -7.82 16.32 29.86
CA VAL A 77 -8.34 15.00 29.43
C VAL A 77 -7.48 13.88 29.99
N LEU A 78 -6.14 13.98 29.91
CA LEU A 78 -5.22 12.99 30.47
C LEU A 78 -5.38 12.87 32.00
N LEU A 79 -5.56 13.98 32.71
CA LEU A 79 -5.82 13.99 34.15
C LEU A 79 -7.15 13.32 34.51
N GLY A 80 -8.21 13.57 33.71
CA GLY A 80 -9.51 12.90 33.84
C GLY A 80 -9.43 11.40 33.53
N CYS A 81 -8.62 11.01 32.55
CA CYS A 81 -8.39 9.61 32.19
C CYS A 81 -7.53 8.86 33.21
N PHE A 82 -6.55 9.49 33.85
CA PHE A 82 -5.76 8.91 34.94
C PHE A 82 -6.63 8.58 36.16
N ARG A 83 -7.63 9.41 36.46
CA ARG A 83 -8.65 9.13 37.50
C ARG A 83 -9.49 7.88 37.19
N ILE A 84 -9.71 7.56 35.91
CA ILE A 84 -10.45 6.36 35.46
C ILE A 84 -9.60 5.09 35.65
N GLN A 85 -8.28 5.16 35.46
CA GLN A 85 -7.37 4.02 35.71
C GLN A 85 -7.30 3.61 37.19
N THR A 86 -7.57 4.52 38.12
CA THR A 86 -7.67 4.20 39.56
C THR A 86 -9.03 3.62 39.97
N GLY A 87 -9.98 3.50 39.04
CA GLY A 87 -11.31 2.92 39.25
C GLY A 87 -11.42 1.43 38.87
N PRO A 88 -12.55 0.78 39.18
CA PRO A 88 -12.72 -0.67 38.99
C PRO A 88 -12.80 -1.13 37.52
N LEU A 89 -12.96 -0.22 36.55
CA LEU A 89 -12.88 -0.52 35.11
C LEU A 89 -11.54 -0.04 34.53
N HIS A 90 -10.57 -0.94 34.40
CA HIS A 90 -9.32 -0.67 33.70
C HIS A 90 -9.41 -1.15 32.25
N LEU A 91 -9.20 -0.24 31.29
CA LEU A 91 -9.07 -0.59 29.87
C LEU A 91 -7.67 -1.15 29.57
N PRO A 92 -7.53 -2.09 28.61
CA PRO A 92 -6.25 -2.67 28.23
C PRO A 92 -5.27 -1.60 27.69
N LYS A 93 -3.97 -1.82 27.94
CA LYS A 93 -2.89 -0.85 27.62
C LYS A 93 -2.83 -0.48 26.13
N GLU A 94 -3.20 -1.40 25.24
CA GLU A 94 -3.21 -1.21 23.79
C GLU A 94 -4.21 -0.13 23.34
N PHE A 95 -5.35 -0.02 24.02
CA PHE A 95 -6.37 0.99 23.72
C PHE A 95 -5.86 2.41 23.96
N TRP A 96 -5.04 2.60 25.01
CA TRP A 96 -4.46 3.89 25.33
C TRP A 96 -3.38 4.33 24.33
N TRP A 97 -2.54 3.41 23.86
CA TRP A 97 -1.56 3.72 22.81
C TRP A 97 -2.23 4.04 21.47
N ALA A 98 -3.31 3.33 21.12
CA ALA A 98 -4.10 3.60 19.92
C ALA A 98 -4.83 4.96 20.01
N GLY A 99 -5.42 5.27 21.18
CA GLY A 99 -6.08 6.55 21.43
C GLY A 99 -5.11 7.72 21.42
N ALA A 100 -3.98 7.62 22.12
CA ALA A 100 -2.95 8.64 22.13
C ALA A 100 -2.34 8.86 20.73
N GLY A 101 -2.03 7.78 20.00
CA GLY A 101 -1.54 7.86 18.62
C GLY A 101 -2.55 8.51 17.66
N GLY A 102 -3.83 8.10 17.72
CA GLY A 102 -4.89 8.66 16.88
C GLY A 102 -5.21 10.12 17.18
N LEU A 103 -5.21 10.51 18.46
CA LEU A 103 -5.43 11.88 18.89
C LEU A 103 -4.25 12.79 18.46
N THR A 104 -3.02 12.31 18.59
CA THR A 104 -1.83 13.05 18.17
C THR A 104 -1.80 13.22 16.65
N LEU A 105 -2.15 12.19 15.88
CA LEU A 105 -2.18 12.26 14.42
C LEU A 105 -3.27 13.22 13.89
N THR A 106 -4.39 13.36 14.60
CA THR A 106 -5.50 14.25 14.21
C THR A 106 -5.30 15.69 14.65
N LEU A 107 -4.65 15.93 15.80
CA LEU A 107 -4.38 17.28 16.33
C LEU A 107 -3.03 17.87 15.88
N ALA A 108 -2.04 17.05 15.51
CA ALA A 108 -0.75 17.54 15.02
C ALA A 108 -0.86 18.53 13.83
N PRO A 109 -1.75 18.34 12.83
CA PRO A 109 -1.97 19.32 11.76
C PRO A 109 -2.55 20.67 12.23
N LEU A 110 -3.19 20.70 13.41
CA LEU A 110 -3.79 21.90 13.98
C LEU A 110 -2.80 22.68 14.87
N LEU A 111 -1.85 21.96 15.49
CA LEU A 111 -0.90 22.51 16.47
C LEU A 111 0.47 22.83 15.87
N LEU A 112 0.86 22.17 14.78
CA LEU A 112 2.16 22.33 14.15
C LEU A 112 2.05 23.06 12.80
N PRO A 113 3.05 23.87 12.42
CA PRO A 113 3.13 24.45 11.08
C PRO A 113 3.05 23.36 10.02
N VAL A 114 2.36 23.65 8.90
CA VAL A 114 2.22 22.71 7.77
C VAL A 114 3.57 22.20 7.24
N GLU A 115 4.61 23.03 7.37
CA GLU A 115 6.00 22.74 7.02
C GLU A 115 6.62 21.62 7.85
N ILE A 116 6.13 21.37 9.07
CA ILE A 116 6.60 20.30 9.97
C ILE A 116 5.70 19.06 9.85
N VAL A 117 4.40 19.28 9.65
CA VAL A 117 3.39 18.20 9.57
C VAL A 117 3.63 17.31 8.35
N MET A 118 3.92 17.90 7.19
CA MET A 118 4.13 17.15 5.95
C MET A 118 5.37 16.23 6.01
N PRO A 119 6.56 16.70 6.44
CA PRO A 119 7.72 15.84 6.69
C PRO A 119 7.47 14.70 7.66
N LEU A 120 6.77 14.99 8.77
CA LEU A 120 6.45 13.99 9.79
C LEU A 120 5.57 12.88 9.19
N PHE A 121 4.58 13.26 8.37
CA PHE A 121 3.70 12.31 7.70
C PHE A 121 4.46 11.45 6.67
N ILE A 122 5.34 12.06 5.87
CA ILE A 122 6.20 11.36 4.89
C ILE A 122 7.08 10.33 5.60
N MET A 123 7.65 10.67 6.77
CA MET A 123 8.53 9.78 7.52
C MET A 123 7.81 8.76 8.40
N ALA A 124 6.57 9.01 8.81
CA ALA A 124 5.80 8.11 9.68
C ALA A 124 5.63 6.70 9.08
N ILE A 125 5.36 6.60 7.77
CA ILE A 125 5.17 5.33 7.08
C ILE A 125 6.49 4.51 7.02
N PRO A 126 7.62 5.05 6.50
CA PRO A 126 8.91 4.36 6.54
C PRO A 126 9.35 3.95 7.96
N ILE A 127 9.18 4.84 8.96
CA ILE A 127 9.53 4.54 10.36
C ILE A 127 8.67 3.41 10.90
N GLY A 128 7.36 3.43 10.63
CA GLY A 128 6.44 2.36 11.04
C GLY A 128 6.81 1.01 10.44
N ILE A 129 7.07 0.97 9.13
CA ILE A 129 7.49 -0.26 8.43
C ILE A 129 8.84 -0.76 8.98
N ALA A 130 9.84 0.12 9.11
CA ALA A 130 11.14 -0.23 9.66
C ALA A 130 11.02 -0.75 11.11
N GLY A 131 10.18 -0.13 11.93
CA GLY A 131 9.90 -0.57 13.31
C GLY A 131 9.25 -1.97 13.35
N LEU A 132 8.30 -2.26 12.46
CA LEU A 132 7.72 -3.60 12.33
C LEU A 132 8.77 -4.64 11.94
N ILE A 133 9.65 -4.32 10.97
CA ILE A 133 10.74 -5.20 10.54
C ILE A 133 11.72 -5.45 11.69
N VAL A 134 12.15 -4.41 12.40
CA VAL A 134 13.07 -4.52 13.55
C VAL A 134 12.45 -5.34 14.68
N ARG A 135 11.15 -5.15 14.96
CA ARG A 135 10.43 -5.96 15.96
C ARG A 135 10.40 -7.44 15.56
N LYS A 136 10.11 -7.75 14.29
CA LYS A 136 10.15 -9.12 13.78
C LYS A 136 11.56 -9.71 13.81
N ALA A 137 12.57 -8.94 13.45
CA ALA A 137 13.98 -9.33 13.56
C ALA A 137 14.38 -9.63 15.01
N ALA A 138 13.90 -8.85 15.98
CA ALA A 138 14.13 -9.10 17.40
C ALA A 138 13.48 -10.42 17.87
N GLN A 139 12.26 -10.73 17.41
CA GLN A 139 11.59 -12.00 17.70
C GLN A 139 12.38 -13.19 17.11
N LEU A 140 12.85 -13.07 15.87
CA LEU A 140 13.67 -14.10 15.23
C LEU A 140 14.99 -14.32 15.97
N ARG A 141 15.66 -13.26 16.43
CA ARG A 141 16.90 -13.38 17.22
C ARG A 141 16.68 -14.03 18.59
N TYR A 142 15.57 -13.73 19.24
CA TYR A 142 15.21 -14.39 20.50
C TYR A 142 14.98 -15.88 20.27
N ALA A 143 14.18 -16.20 19.24
CA ALA A 143 13.86 -17.56 18.90
C ALA A 143 15.07 -18.36 18.42
N ALA A 144 16.06 -17.74 17.76
CA ALA A 144 17.34 -18.35 17.38
C ALA A 144 18.13 -18.94 18.57
N ARG A 145 17.79 -18.56 19.81
CA ARG A 145 18.41 -19.09 21.04
C ARG A 145 17.58 -20.17 21.73
N TRP A 146 16.44 -20.56 21.16
CA TRP A 146 15.60 -21.58 21.74
C TRP A 146 16.31 -22.95 21.77
N PRO A 147 16.23 -23.67 22.90
CA PRO A 147 16.72 -25.03 23.01
C PRO A 147 15.94 -25.97 22.09
N SER A 148 16.59 -27.07 21.70
CA SER A 148 16.01 -28.11 20.84
C SER A 148 15.77 -29.41 21.61
N THR A 149 14.65 -30.08 21.33
CA THR A 149 14.40 -31.47 21.72
C THR A 149 13.89 -32.28 20.52
N ARG A 150 13.68 -33.59 20.67
CA ARG A 150 13.14 -34.45 19.60
C ARG A 150 11.62 -34.51 19.70
N ALA A 151 10.94 -34.25 18.59
CA ALA A 151 9.50 -34.41 18.43
C ALA A 151 9.17 -35.52 17.44
N ARG A 152 8.07 -36.22 17.66
CA ARG A 152 7.49 -37.18 16.73
C ARG A 152 6.36 -36.52 15.94
N ILE A 153 6.39 -36.62 14.61
CA ILE A 153 5.29 -36.16 13.76
C ILE A 153 4.12 -37.15 13.88
N VAL A 154 2.97 -36.66 14.32
CA VAL A 154 1.74 -37.46 14.51
C VAL A 154 0.81 -37.31 13.30
N LYS A 155 0.83 -36.15 12.65
CA LYS A 155 -0.01 -35.86 11.47
C LYS A 155 0.74 -34.98 10.48
N SER A 156 0.62 -35.29 9.20
CA SER A 156 1.20 -34.52 8.10
C SER A 156 0.29 -34.67 6.88
N GLN A 157 -0.58 -33.67 6.66
CA GLN A 157 -1.60 -33.70 5.62
C GLN A 157 -1.82 -32.31 5.02
N THR A 158 -2.24 -32.25 3.76
CA THR A 158 -2.72 -31.02 3.13
C THR A 158 -4.15 -30.74 3.60
N ARG A 159 -4.44 -29.49 4.00
CA ARG A 159 -5.80 -29.05 4.30
C ARG A 159 -6.15 -27.83 3.45
N ALA A 160 -7.22 -27.94 2.66
CA ALA A 160 -7.84 -26.79 2.01
C ALA A 160 -8.64 -26.01 3.07
N GLU A 161 -8.31 -24.73 3.25
CA GLU A 161 -9.00 -23.82 4.16
C GLU A 161 -9.68 -22.69 3.36
N HIS A 162 -10.93 -22.41 3.72
CA HIS A 162 -11.73 -21.35 3.12
C HIS A 162 -11.49 -20.06 3.89
N ARG A 163 -10.79 -19.09 3.29
CA ARG A 163 -10.52 -17.79 3.91
C ARG A 163 -11.30 -16.69 3.22
N ARG A 164 -12.28 -16.12 3.91
CA ARG A 164 -13.04 -14.96 3.42
C ARG A 164 -12.52 -13.68 4.06
N ARG A 165 -12.07 -12.73 3.23
CA ARG A 165 -11.76 -11.36 3.68
C ARG A 165 -12.94 -10.42 3.43
N ALA A 166 -13.08 -9.40 4.26
CA ALA A 166 -14.14 -8.42 4.10
C ALA A 166 -14.01 -7.68 2.76
N GLY A 167 -15.03 -7.77 1.90
CA GLY A 167 -15.04 -7.15 0.58
C GLY A 167 -14.41 -7.99 -0.54
N GLU A 168 -14.11 -9.27 -0.28
CA GLU A 168 -13.59 -10.23 -1.26
C GLU A 168 -14.41 -11.53 -1.20
N VAL A 169 -14.32 -12.33 -2.27
CA VAL A 169 -14.85 -13.70 -2.29
C VAL A 169 -14.02 -14.63 -1.41
N THR A 170 -14.62 -15.72 -0.96
CA THR A 170 -13.95 -16.81 -0.25
C THR A 170 -12.80 -17.32 -1.09
N GLN A 171 -11.59 -17.39 -0.53
CA GLN A 171 -10.43 -18.00 -1.19
C GLN A 171 -10.14 -19.38 -0.61
N VAL A 172 -10.07 -20.41 -1.47
CA VAL A 172 -9.59 -21.74 -1.08
C VAL A 172 -8.07 -21.73 -1.11
N LYS A 173 -7.43 -22.00 0.03
CA LYS A 173 -5.98 -22.08 0.14
C LYS A 173 -5.56 -23.39 0.76
N ASN A 174 -4.57 -24.06 0.16
CA ASN A 174 -4.00 -25.29 0.71
C ASN A 174 -2.91 -24.93 1.73
N PHE A 175 -3.07 -25.39 2.97
CA PHE A 175 -2.08 -25.25 4.04
C PHE A 175 -1.56 -26.62 4.48
N PRO A 176 -0.24 -26.75 4.75
CA PRO A 176 0.29 -27.96 5.37
C PRO A 176 -0.16 -28.00 6.83
N THR A 177 -0.92 -29.03 7.20
CA THR A 177 -1.28 -29.31 8.59
C THR A 177 -0.32 -30.36 9.14
N ILE A 178 0.64 -29.90 9.94
CA ILE A 178 1.61 -30.75 10.62
C ILE A 178 1.33 -30.68 12.11
N GLU A 179 1.10 -31.82 12.75
CA GLU A 179 0.98 -31.94 14.20
C GLU A 179 2.11 -32.83 14.71
N TYR A 180 2.82 -32.35 15.73
CA TYR A 180 3.92 -33.07 16.36
C TYR A 180 3.76 -33.09 17.87
N GLU A 181 4.32 -34.10 18.50
CA GLU A 181 4.35 -34.24 19.95
C GLU A 181 5.78 -34.44 20.45
N PHE A 182 6.09 -33.86 21.60
CA PHE A 182 7.38 -34.02 22.27
C PHE A 182 7.20 -34.05 23.78
N SER A 183 8.12 -34.73 24.46
CA SER A 183 8.12 -34.89 25.92
C SER A 183 9.17 -33.99 26.57
N LEU A 184 8.76 -33.24 27.60
CA LEU A 184 9.64 -32.53 28.53
C LEU A 184 9.41 -33.09 29.93
N GLY A 185 10.25 -34.05 30.35
CA GLY A 185 9.99 -34.83 31.56
C GLY A 185 8.69 -35.64 31.40
N ASP A 186 7.79 -35.51 32.38
CA ASP A 186 6.49 -36.22 32.39
C ASP A 186 5.39 -35.53 31.56
N ARG A 187 5.69 -34.38 30.94
CA ARG A 187 4.71 -33.62 30.14
C ARG A 187 4.88 -33.89 28.65
N VAL A 188 3.81 -34.38 28.01
CA VAL A 188 3.70 -34.48 26.55
C VAL A 188 3.03 -33.21 26.03
N ILE A 189 3.72 -32.48 25.16
CA ILE A 189 3.27 -31.24 24.56
C ILE A 189 3.04 -31.46 23.07
N ARG A 190 1.94 -30.92 22.56
CA ARG A 190 1.61 -30.95 21.12
C ARG A 190 1.78 -29.57 20.52
N GLY A 191 2.33 -29.51 19.31
CA GLY A 191 2.50 -28.29 18.55
C GLY A 191 2.11 -28.47 17.09
N THR A 192 1.78 -27.36 16.44
CA THR A 192 1.36 -27.32 15.03
C THR A 192 2.15 -26.32 14.18
N ARG A 193 3.11 -25.60 14.80
CA ARG A 193 3.81 -24.50 14.15
C ARG A 193 5.08 -25.01 13.47
N ILE A 194 5.18 -24.74 12.17
CA ILE A 194 6.37 -25.13 11.39
C ILE A 194 7.49 -24.10 11.61
N GLY A 195 7.19 -22.80 11.70
CA GLY A 195 8.19 -21.75 11.93
C GLY A 195 7.62 -20.52 12.63
N ILE A 196 8.45 -19.48 12.79
CA ILE A 196 8.09 -18.21 13.47
C ILE A 196 7.30 -17.27 12.56
N GLY A 197 7.36 -17.47 11.24
CA GLY A 197 6.57 -16.75 10.24
C GLY A 197 5.15 -17.30 10.11
N GLU A 198 4.25 -16.50 9.50
CA GLU A 198 3.05 -17.09 8.89
C GLU A 198 3.51 -18.10 7.84
N VAL A 199 2.91 -19.29 7.85
CA VAL A 199 3.21 -20.36 6.88
C VAL A 199 3.00 -19.76 5.49
N SER A 200 4.10 -19.61 4.75
CA SER A 200 4.08 -19.05 3.40
C SER A 200 3.47 -20.08 2.45
N GLU A 201 2.64 -19.59 1.54
CA GLU A 201 1.85 -20.34 0.56
C GLU A 201 2.69 -21.13 -0.45
N ALA A 202 4.02 -20.95 -0.46
CA ALA A 202 4.86 -21.27 -1.59
C ALA A 202 5.43 -22.71 -1.62
N SER A 203 5.31 -23.53 -0.56
CA SER A 203 5.88 -24.89 -0.59
C SER A 203 5.19 -25.88 0.35
N THR A 204 3.87 -26.04 0.22
CA THR A 204 3.08 -27.03 1.01
C THR A 204 3.66 -28.44 0.85
N GLU A 205 4.05 -28.86 -0.36
CA GLU A 205 4.58 -30.21 -0.59
C GLU A 205 6.00 -30.43 -0.08
N GLU A 206 6.93 -29.52 -0.39
CA GLU A 206 8.31 -29.59 0.12
C GLU A 206 8.33 -29.69 1.65
N THR A 207 7.39 -29.00 2.30
CA THR A 207 7.22 -29.05 3.75
C THR A 207 6.69 -30.41 4.23
N LEU A 208 5.68 -30.97 3.57
CA LEU A 208 5.12 -32.29 3.93
C LEU A 208 6.13 -33.44 3.69
N ASP A 209 6.91 -33.37 2.62
CA ASP A 209 7.98 -34.34 2.32
C ASP A 209 9.12 -34.26 3.34
N ARG A 210 9.42 -33.06 3.85
CA ARG A 210 10.40 -32.86 4.92
C ARG A 210 9.93 -33.41 6.27
N TYR A 211 8.61 -33.53 6.48
CA TYR A 211 8.01 -33.95 7.75
C TYR A 211 6.99 -35.09 7.59
N PRO A 212 7.42 -36.32 7.24
CA PRO A 212 6.51 -37.44 7.12
C PRO A 212 6.00 -37.93 8.49
N VAL A 213 4.81 -38.54 8.51
CA VAL A 213 4.21 -39.10 9.73
C VAL A 213 5.13 -40.18 10.33
N GLY A 214 5.33 -40.14 11.64
CA GLY A 214 6.22 -41.04 12.37
C GLY A 214 7.69 -40.60 12.39
N ALA A 215 8.09 -39.59 11.60
CA ALA A 215 9.44 -39.06 11.64
C ALA A 215 9.75 -38.41 13.00
N THR A 216 11.00 -38.56 13.43
CA THR A 216 11.53 -37.87 14.61
C THR A 216 12.37 -36.68 14.15
N VAL A 217 11.93 -35.47 14.46
CA VAL A 217 12.55 -34.22 13.99
C VAL A 217 12.89 -33.29 15.17
N PRO A 218 13.89 -32.41 15.03
CA PRO A 218 14.16 -31.42 16.06
C PRO A 218 12.99 -30.43 16.17
N VAL A 219 12.56 -30.16 17.39
CA VAL A 219 11.63 -29.09 17.73
C VAL A 219 12.32 -28.10 18.66
N TYR A 220 12.13 -26.81 18.40
CA TYR A 220 12.65 -25.72 19.20
C TYR A 220 11.53 -25.11 20.01
N TYR A 221 11.70 -24.92 21.32
CA TYR A 221 10.65 -24.42 22.20
C TYR A 221 11.11 -23.20 22.99
N ASP A 222 10.19 -22.29 23.31
CA ASP A 222 10.47 -21.17 24.21
C ASP A 222 10.63 -21.69 25.66
N PRO A 223 11.79 -21.50 26.32
CA PRO A 223 11.98 -21.94 27.70
C PRO A 223 10.98 -21.35 28.69
N LYS A 224 10.42 -20.16 28.37
CA LYS A 224 9.43 -19.49 29.23
C LYS A 224 8.02 -20.02 29.01
N ASN A 225 7.73 -20.53 27.82
CA ASN A 225 6.43 -21.12 27.49
C ASN A 225 6.60 -22.27 26.48
N PRO A 226 6.73 -23.52 26.97
CA PRO A 226 6.98 -24.68 26.12
C PRO A 226 5.89 -24.97 25.06
N GLU A 227 4.67 -24.44 25.19
CA GLU A 227 3.63 -24.54 24.16
C GLU A 227 4.00 -23.75 22.88
N HIS A 228 4.89 -22.77 23.01
CA HIS A 228 5.47 -22.07 21.87
C HIS A 228 6.66 -22.86 21.34
N ALA A 229 6.35 -23.91 20.60
CA ALA A 229 7.30 -24.74 19.91
C ALA A 229 7.23 -24.52 18.39
N VAL A 230 8.35 -24.66 17.69
CA VAL A 230 8.46 -24.59 16.22
C VAL A 230 9.42 -25.65 15.70
N LEU A 231 9.16 -26.21 14.51
CA LEU A 231 10.07 -27.17 13.86
C LEU A 231 11.27 -26.49 13.19
N GLN A 232 11.08 -25.27 12.67
CA GLN A 232 12.10 -24.44 12.03
C GLN A 232 12.26 -23.14 12.79
N ARG A 233 13.47 -22.93 13.30
CA ARG A 233 13.87 -21.72 14.02
C ARG A 233 14.54 -20.70 13.11
N ASP A 234 15.22 -21.18 12.08
CA ASP A 234 16.08 -20.34 11.26
C ASP A 234 15.25 -19.61 10.18
N PRO A 235 15.36 -18.28 10.08
CA PRO A 235 14.63 -17.52 9.08
C PRO A 235 15.13 -17.84 7.66
N PRO A 236 14.27 -17.75 6.64
CA PRO A 236 14.67 -17.99 5.25
C PRO A 236 15.72 -16.98 4.76
N VAL A 237 15.76 -15.81 5.38
CA VAL A 237 16.77 -14.77 5.14
C VAL A 237 17.52 -14.45 6.43
N PRO A 238 18.86 -14.31 6.40
CA PRO A 238 19.62 -13.91 7.57
C PRO A 238 19.12 -12.58 8.14
N VAL A 239 19.08 -12.46 9.47
CA VAL A 239 18.50 -11.28 10.16
C VAL A 239 19.18 -9.97 9.74
N ILE A 240 20.47 -10.00 9.36
CA ILE A 240 21.18 -8.82 8.85
C ILE A 240 20.52 -8.21 7.61
N TRP A 241 19.98 -9.04 6.72
CA TRP A 241 19.24 -8.57 5.54
C TRP A 241 17.95 -7.85 5.92
N LEU A 242 17.26 -8.27 6.99
CA LEU A 242 16.09 -7.55 7.49
C LEU A 242 16.48 -6.15 7.98
N TYR A 243 17.62 -6.00 8.66
CA TYR A 243 18.12 -4.67 9.05
C TYR A 243 18.52 -3.82 7.84
N LEU A 244 19.14 -4.42 6.81
CA LEU A 244 19.46 -3.72 5.56
C LEU A 244 18.20 -3.26 4.83
N ILE A 245 17.14 -4.08 4.79
CA ILE A 245 15.85 -3.69 4.21
C ILE A 245 15.22 -2.55 5.02
N ALA A 246 15.22 -2.62 6.35
CA ALA A 246 14.72 -1.54 7.20
C ALA A 246 15.50 -0.23 6.97
N ALA A 247 16.82 -0.31 6.85
CA ALA A 247 17.67 0.83 6.52
C ALA A 247 17.35 1.39 5.12
N ALA A 248 17.18 0.53 4.11
CA ALA A 248 16.81 0.95 2.75
C ALA A 248 15.44 1.65 2.72
N VAL A 249 14.45 1.16 3.48
CA VAL A 249 13.13 1.80 3.63
C VAL A 249 13.28 3.20 4.24
N LEU A 250 14.11 3.36 5.27
CA LEU A 250 14.37 4.67 5.86
C LEU A 250 15.10 5.60 4.88
N ILE A 251 16.11 5.11 4.16
CA ILE A 251 16.83 5.88 3.14
C ILE A 251 15.86 6.35 2.04
N ALA A 252 14.95 5.48 1.58
CA ALA A 252 13.92 5.84 0.62
C ALA A 252 12.96 6.91 1.17
N GLY A 253 12.56 6.79 2.44
CA GLY A 253 11.78 7.82 3.14
C GLY A 253 12.49 9.17 3.21
N PHE A 254 13.77 9.17 3.57
CA PHE A 254 14.60 10.38 3.58
C PHE A 254 14.81 10.96 2.18
N ALA A 255 14.98 10.12 1.16
CA ALA A 255 15.06 10.57 -0.23
C ALA A 255 13.74 11.21 -0.68
N ALA A 256 12.60 10.61 -0.37
CA ALA A 256 11.28 11.20 -0.65
C ALA A 256 11.09 12.53 0.08
N LEU A 257 11.52 12.61 1.34
CA LEU A 257 11.50 13.85 2.11
C LEU A 257 12.42 14.91 1.49
N ALA A 258 13.63 14.53 1.06
CA ALA A 258 14.57 15.44 0.41
C ALA A 258 14.02 15.94 -0.94
N ILE A 259 13.38 15.08 -1.72
CA ILE A 259 12.70 15.44 -2.97
C ILE A 259 11.54 16.40 -2.69
N PHE A 260 10.75 16.16 -1.64
CA PHE A 260 9.66 17.04 -1.26
C PHE A 260 10.18 18.42 -0.80
N ALA A 261 11.16 18.43 0.10
CA ALA A 261 11.75 19.66 0.64
C ALA A 261 12.47 20.49 -0.43
N ASN A 262 13.11 19.84 -1.40
CA ASN A 262 13.83 20.50 -2.49
C ASN A 262 13.05 20.47 -3.80
N GLY A 263 11.74 20.19 -3.78
CA GLY A 263 10.96 19.92 -4.99
C GLY A 263 11.03 21.04 -6.01
N ALA A 264 10.96 22.30 -5.55
CA ALA A 264 11.09 23.47 -6.40
C ALA A 264 12.50 23.59 -7.02
N ALA A 265 13.56 23.41 -6.24
CA ALA A 265 14.94 23.47 -6.72
C ALA A 265 15.30 22.31 -7.66
N ILE A 266 14.73 21.12 -7.42
CA ILE A 266 14.87 19.95 -8.30
C ILE A 266 14.14 20.20 -9.62
N LEU A 267 12.92 20.72 -9.57
CA LEU A 267 12.17 21.11 -10.77
C LEU A 267 12.94 22.14 -11.58
N GLU A 268 13.48 23.18 -10.95
CA GLU A 268 14.25 24.24 -11.62
C GLU A 268 15.52 23.70 -12.30
N ARG A 269 16.26 22.78 -11.64
CA ARG A 269 17.42 22.11 -12.25
C ARG A 269 17.04 21.19 -13.41
N LEU A 270 15.90 20.51 -13.32
CA LEU A 270 15.40 19.67 -14.40
C LEU A 270 14.89 20.52 -15.56
N GLU A 271 14.23 21.66 -15.28
CA GLU A 271 13.71 22.60 -16.28
C GLU A 271 14.83 23.17 -17.16
N ALA A 272 16.06 23.24 -16.66
CA ALA A 272 17.24 23.60 -17.48
C ALA A 272 17.56 22.59 -18.61
N HIS A 273 17.12 21.33 -18.47
CA HIS A 273 17.36 20.26 -19.45
C HIS A 273 16.18 20.02 -20.39
N PHE A 274 15.02 20.64 -20.13
CA PHE A 274 13.79 20.44 -20.90
C PHE A 274 13.31 21.75 -21.53
N PRO A 275 12.61 21.71 -22.68
CA PRO A 275 12.09 22.92 -23.30
C PRO A 275 11.10 23.65 -22.38
N LYS A 276 11.06 24.99 -22.42
CA LYS A 276 10.18 25.84 -21.58
C LYS A 276 8.68 25.56 -21.73
N SER A 277 8.28 24.80 -22.76
CA SER A 277 6.91 24.34 -23.01
C SER A 277 6.55 23.04 -22.28
N ALA A 278 7.53 22.36 -21.67
CA ALA A 278 7.35 21.08 -21.01
C ALA A 278 6.75 21.22 -19.60
N PHE A 279 5.72 20.44 -19.31
CA PHE A 279 5.14 20.31 -17.97
C PHE A 279 5.76 19.10 -17.25
N LEU A 280 6.92 19.32 -16.63
CA LEU A 280 7.73 18.27 -16.00
C LEU A 280 6.98 17.38 -14.98
N PRO A 281 6.13 17.92 -14.07
CA PRO A 281 5.40 17.08 -13.11
C PRO A 281 4.47 16.07 -13.78
N GLY A 282 3.77 16.49 -14.84
CA GLY A 282 2.91 15.61 -15.61
C GLY A 282 3.72 14.55 -16.35
N MET A 283 4.77 14.97 -17.06
CA MET A 283 5.64 14.05 -17.80
C MET A 283 6.24 12.96 -16.89
N GLY A 284 6.75 13.32 -15.72
CA GLY A 284 7.33 12.36 -14.77
C GLY A 284 6.30 11.36 -14.23
N PHE A 285 5.10 11.82 -13.88
CA PHE A 285 4.01 10.96 -13.42
C PHE A 285 3.60 9.94 -14.50
N PHE A 286 3.34 10.41 -15.72
CA PHE A 286 2.89 9.55 -16.82
C PHE A 286 3.97 8.56 -17.28
N ALA A 287 5.25 8.96 -17.28
CA ALA A 287 6.36 8.08 -17.58
C ALA A 287 6.53 6.97 -16.53
N LEU A 288 6.49 7.32 -15.23
CA LEU A 288 6.61 6.34 -14.15
C LEU A 288 5.44 5.34 -14.16
N ALA A 289 4.21 5.83 -14.36
CA ALA A 289 3.03 4.99 -14.48
C ALA A 289 3.13 4.04 -15.69
N GLY A 290 3.63 4.51 -16.84
CA GLY A 290 3.90 3.68 -18.01
C GLY A 290 4.94 2.58 -17.76
N VAL A 291 6.05 2.90 -17.09
CA VAL A 291 7.09 1.92 -16.70
C VAL A 291 6.54 0.87 -15.74
N MET A 292 5.76 1.29 -14.74
CA MET A 292 5.11 0.38 -13.79
C MET A 292 4.14 -0.59 -14.50
N LEU A 293 3.33 -0.09 -15.42
CA LEU A 293 2.43 -0.91 -16.25
C LEU A 293 3.20 -1.94 -17.09
N LEU A 294 4.34 -1.56 -17.68
CA LEU A 294 5.20 -2.49 -18.42
C LEU A 294 5.86 -3.55 -17.52
N ALA A 295 6.28 -3.18 -16.31
CA ALA A 295 6.82 -4.12 -15.33
C ALA A 295 5.77 -5.16 -14.91
N LEU A 296 4.53 -4.72 -14.64
CA LEU A 296 3.40 -5.60 -14.38
C LEU A 296 3.09 -6.52 -15.57
N LEU A 297 3.12 -5.97 -16.79
CA LEU A 297 2.92 -6.77 -18.02
C LEU A 297 3.99 -7.83 -18.20
N ARG A 298 5.26 -7.52 -17.90
CA ARG A 298 6.37 -8.47 -17.96
C ARG A 298 6.24 -9.56 -16.90
N ALA A 299 5.87 -9.21 -15.67
CA ALA A 299 5.61 -10.17 -14.61
C ALA A 299 4.46 -11.12 -14.98
N ALA A 300 3.34 -10.56 -15.46
CA ALA A 300 2.18 -11.34 -15.91
C ALA A 300 2.51 -12.25 -17.10
N ARG A 301 3.32 -11.79 -18.07
CA ARG A 301 3.78 -12.61 -19.20
C ARG A 301 4.71 -13.74 -18.78
N ARG A 302 5.57 -13.54 -17.78
CA ARG A 302 6.43 -14.61 -17.26
C ARG A 302 5.57 -15.73 -16.65
N GLN A 303 4.63 -15.37 -15.80
CA GLN A 303 3.66 -16.30 -15.21
C GLN A 303 2.84 -17.03 -16.29
N ALA A 304 2.47 -16.33 -17.36
CA ALA A 304 1.76 -16.92 -18.51
C ALA A 304 2.53 -18.03 -19.23
N VAL A 305 3.80 -17.76 -19.51
CA VAL A 305 4.67 -18.65 -20.27
C VAL A 305 5.06 -19.85 -19.42
N GLU A 306 5.32 -19.62 -18.12
CA GLU A 306 5.53 -20.69 -17.15
C GLU A 306 4.30 -21.60 -17.09
N ALA A 307 3.10 -21.02 -17.00
CA ALA A 307 1.88 -21.80 -16.91
C ALA A 307 1.44 -22.50 -18.20
N ALA A 308 1.87 -22.02 -19.37
CA ALA A 308 1.62 -22.71 -20.65
C ALA A 308 2.35 -24.06 -20.77
N GLY A 309 3.40 -24.28 -19.97
CA GLY A 309 4.17 -25.54 -19.94
C GLY A 309 3.79 -26.47 -18.78
N TRP A 310 2.78 -26.12 -17.97
CA TRP A 310 2.45 -26.87 -16.77
C TRP A 310 1.84 -28.25 -17.08
N PRO A 311 2.26 -29.31 -16.35
CA PRO A 311 1.67 -30.63 -16.43
C PRO A 311 0.18 -30.61 -16.08
N VAL A 312 -0.53 -31.61 -16.61
CA VAL A 312 -1.98 -31.75 -16.46
C VAL A 312 -2.33 -32.94 -15.58
N THR A 313 -3.37 -32.78 -14.77
CA THR A 313 -3.98 -33.85 -13.99
C THR A 313 -5.50 -33.79 -14.09
N GLY A 314 -6.16 -34.92 -13.84
CA GLY A 314 -7.61 -34.97 -13.71
C GLY A 314 -8.06 -34.40 -12.38
N GLY A 315 -9.06 -33.52 -12.41
CA GLY A 315 -9.75 -33.00 -11.24
C GLY A 315 -11.26 -33.09 -11.40
N HIS A 316 -11.99 -32.74 -10.35
CA HIS A 316 -13.44 -32.63 -10.38
C HIS A 316 -13.89 -31.36 -9.67
N ILE A 317 -15.01 -30.79 -10.12
CA ILE A 317 -15.58 -29.60 -9.51
C ILE A 317 -16.29 -29.99 -8.21
N VAL A 318 -15.87 -29.40 -7.10
CA VAL A 318 -16.45 -29.62 -5.77
C VAL A 318 -17.68 -28.74 -5.59
N SER A 319 -17.56 -27.47 -5.94
CA SER A 319 -18.65 -26.51 -5.82
C SER A 319 -18.58 -25.49 -6.95
N SER A 320 -19.73 -25.02 -7.39
CA SER A 320 -19.84 -23.91 -8.34
C SER A 320 -20.95 -23.01 -7.86
N THR A 321 -20.57 -21.87 -7.32
CA THR A 321 -21.47 -20.95 -6.64
C THR A 321 -21.23 -19.52 -7.12
N VAL A 322 -22.23 -18.66 -6.91
CA VAL A 322 -22.08 -17.22 -7.12
C VAL A 322 -21.96 -16.57 -5.77
N GLU A 323 -20.80 -16.00 -5.50
CA GLU A 323 -20.61 -15.20 -4.31
C GLU A 323 -20.89 -13.73 -4.61
N HIS A 324 -21.34 -13.02 -3.58
CA HIS A 324 -21.51 -11.58 -3.66
C HIS A 324 -20.76 -10.88 -2.52
N TYR A 325 -20.23 -9.71 -2.84
CA TYR A 325 -19.60 -8.82 -1.88
C TYR A 325 -19.97 -7.38 -2.16
N ARG A 326 -19.99 -6.56 -1.12
CA ARG A 326 -20.33 -5.13 -1.22
C ARG A 326 -19.07 -4.31 -1.03
N THR A 327 -18.77 -3.43 -1.99
CA THR A 327 -17.69 -2.46 -1.84
C THR A 327 -18.15 -1.05 -2.21
N ARG A 328 -17.49 -0.05 -1.64
CA ARG A 328 -17.82 1.35 -1.83
C ARG A 328 -17.04 1.88 -3.03
N VAL A 329 -17.74 2.15 -4.13
CA VAL A 329 -17.15 2.64 -5.38
C VAL A 329 -17.30 4.17 -5.43
N GLY A 330 -16.22 4.90 -5.72
CA GLY A 330 -16.24 6.37 -5.79
C GLY A 330 -15.72 7.12 -4.54
N GLY A 331 -15.00 6.43 -3.65
CA GLY A 331 -14.23 7.04 -2.56
C GLY A 331 -14.82 6.84 -1.16
N ALA A 332 -13.98 6.93 -0.14
CA ALA A 332 -14.29 6.49 1.24
C ALA A 332 -15.48 7.24 1.90
N ARG A 333 -15.70 8.52 1.57
CA ARG A 333 -16.77 9.34 2.20
C ARG A 333 -18.03 9.54 1.37
N ARG A 334 -17.99 9.36 0.04
CA ARG A 334 -19.11 9.68 -0.87
C ARG A 334 -19.39 8.58 -1.91
N GLY A 335 -18.75 7.42 -1.79
CA GLY A 335 -18.97 6.33 -2.73
C GLY A 335 -20.28 5.58 -2.49
N THR A 336 -20.85 5.08 -3.57
CA THR A 336 -22.06 4.24 -3.56
C THR A 336 -21.69 2.83 -3.14
N LEU A 337 -22.54 2.21 -2.31
CA LEU A 337 -22.39 0.81 -1.97
C LEU A 337 -22.84 -0.02 -3.17
N THR A 338 -21.91 -0.69 -3.83
CA THR A 338 -22.20 -1.53 -5.00
C THR A 338 -22.00 -2.99 -4.63
N THR A 339 -23.01 -3.82 -4.91
CA THR A 339 -22.92 -5.27 -4.80
C THR A 339 -22.29 -5.81 -6.08
N PHE A 340 -21.24 -6.60 -5.94
CA PHE A 340 -20.59 -7.33 -7.02
C PHE A 340 -20.94 -8.80 -6.88
N TYR A 341 -21.16 -9.45 -8.02
CA TYR A 341 -21.42 -10.88 -8.12
C TYR A 341 -20.25 -11.51 -8.87
N GLU A 342 -19.65 -12.56 -8.29
CA GLU A 342 -18.50 -13.23 -8.84
C GLU A 342 -18.73 -14.75 -8.85
N PRO A 343 -18.61 -15.41 -10.02
CA PRO A 343 -18.65 -16.86 -10.08
C PRO A 343 -17.40 -17.45 -9.43
N VAL A 344 -17.63 -18.32 -8.45
CA VAL A 344 -16.64 -19.04 -7.68
C VAL A 344 -16.79 -20.53 -8.00
N VAL A 345 -15.80 -21.08 -8.69
CA VAL A 345 -15.74 -22.52 -8.98
C VAL A 345 -14.61 -23.13 -8.18
N GLU A 346 -14.94 -24.00 -7.25
CA GLU A 346 -13.98 -24.77 -6.46
C GLU A 346 -13.83 -26.16 -7.06
N TYR A 347 -12.59 -26.60 -7.20
CA TYR A 347 -12.27 -27.90 -7.78
C TYR A 347 -11.20 -28.58 -6.94
N ALA A 348 -11.29 -29.91 -6.89
CA ALA A 348 -10.34 -30.76 -6.21
C ALA A 348 -9.62 -31.64 -7.22
N TYR A 349 -8.34 -31.84 -6.99
CA TYR A 349 -7.48 -32.64 -7.86
C TYR A 349 -6.44 -33.37 -7.01
N ARG A 350 -5.86 -34.41 -7.57
CA ARG A 350 -4.89 -35.26 -6.88
C ARG A 350 -3.55 -35.19 -7.60
N VAL A 351 -2.49 -34.90 -6.83
CA VAL A 351 -1.10 -34.91 -7.28
C VAL A 351 -0.30 -35.76 -6.30
N ASN A 352 0.53 -36.68 -6.79
CA ASN A 352 1.39 -37.53 -5.95
C ASN A 352 0.67 -38.25 -4.79
N GLY A 353 -0.60 -38.63 -4.98
CA GLY A 353 -1.39 -39.30 -3.96
C GLY A 353 -1.98 -38.38 -2.87
N ARG A 354 -1.84 -37.05 -2.98
CA ARG A 354 -2.38 -36.04 -2.06
C ARG A 354 -3.51 -35.26 -2.71
N ASP A 355 -4.53 -34.92 -1.92
CA ASP A 355 -5.68 -34.14 -2.39
C ASP A 355 -5.39 -32.64 -2.22
N HIS A 356 -5.70 -31.88 -3.27
CA HIS A 356 -5.53 -30.44 -3.34
C HIS A 356 -6.86 -29.80 -3.72
N GLY A 357 -7.16 -28.64 -3.12
CA GLY A 357 -8.27 -27.80 -3.52
C GLY A 357 -7.74 -26.53 -4.18
N ALA A 358 -8.38 -26.08 -5.25
CA ALA A 358 -8.14 -24.75 -5.79
C ALA A 358 -9.45 -24.12 -6.22
N GLN A 359 -9.38 -22.82 -6.48
CA GLN A 359 -10.54 -22.04 -6.85
C GLN A 359 -10.22 -21.27 -8.12
N LEU A 360 -11.16 -21.32 -9.06
CA LEU A 360 -11.16 -20.49 -10.24
C LEU A 360 -12.05 -19.28 -9.96
N SER A 361 -11.43 -18.10 -9.90
CA SER A 361 -12.13 -16.81 -9.96
C SER A 361 -11.92 -16.19 -11.34
N PHE A 362 -12.99 -15.69 -11.94
CA PHE A 362 -12.95 -15.22 -13.32
C PHE A 362 -12.36 -13.82 -13.50
N GLY A 363 -11.84 -13.21 -12.42
CA GLY A 363 -11.01 -11.99 -12.41
C GLY A 363 -11.67 -10.69 -12.90
N ALA A 364 -12.75 -10.79 -13.67
CA ALA A 364 -13.59 -9.69 -14.08
C ALA A 364 -14.69 -9.55 -13.04
N ARG A 365 -14.52 -8.59 -12.13
CA ARG A 365 -15.60 -8.10 -11.26
C ARG A 365 -16.76 -7.70 -12.15
N VAL A 366 -17.76 -8.56 -12.29
CA VAL A 366 -18.94 -8.28 -13.09
C VAL A 366 -19.75 -7.30 -12.26
N ALA A 367 -19.56 -6.01 -12.54
CA ALA A 367 -20.28 -4.94 -11.89
C ALA A 367 -21.76 -5.02 -12.30
N GLY A 368 -22.53 -5.89 -11.64
CA GLY A 368 -23.98 -5.73 -11.53
C GLY A 368 -24.89 -6.82 -12.11
N SER A 369 -24.43 -7.82 -12.87
CA SER A 369 -25.34 -8.85 -13.41
C SER A 369 -25.12 -10.20 -12.75
N GLU A 370 -25.93 -10.49 -11.74
CA GLU A 370 -26.04 -11.82 -11.11
C GLU A 370 -26.26 -12.92 -12.17
N GLU A 371 -27.08 -12.65 -13.17
CA GLU A 371 -27.38 -13.56 -14.29
C GLU A 371 -26.12 -13.97 -15.07
N LEU A 372 -25.18 -13.04 -15.32
CA LEU A 372 -23.94 -13.34 -16.03
C LEU A 372 -22.99 -14.17 -15.17
N ALA A 373 -22.93 -13.88 -13.86
CA ALA A 373 -22.17 -14.68 -12.91
C ALA A 373 -22.75 -16.10 -12.81
N GLN A 374 -24.07 -16.24 -12.72
CA GLN A 374 -24.76 -17.53 -12.73
C GLN A 374 -24.52 -18.28 -14.06
N ALA A 375 -24.62 -17.61 -15.20
CA ALA A 375 -24.36 -18.22 -16.51
C ALA A 375 -22.93 -18.72 -16.65
N LYS A 376 -21.94 -18.04 -16.04
CA LYS A 376 -20.55 -18.50 -15.99
C LYS A 376 -20.36 -19.67 -15.01
N ALA A 377 -20.96 -19.61 -13.83
CA ALA A 377 -20.91 -20.72 -12.87
C ALA A 377 -21.57 -21.99 -13.44
N ALA A 378 -22.68 -21.84 -14.18
CA ALA A 378 -23.40 -22.93 -14.83
C ALA A 378 -22.59 -23.66 -15.92
N GLN A 379 -21.52 -23.05 -16.45
CA GLN A 379 -20.59 -23.73 -17.37
C GLN A 379 -19.74 -24.79 -16.67
N TYR A 380 -19.66 -24.73 -15.34
CA TYR A 380 -18.86 -25.62 -14.51
C TYR A 380 -19.73 -26.27 -13.42
N PRO A 381 -20.62 -27.21 -13.77
CA PRO A 381 -21.48 -27.85 -12.77
C PRO A 381 -20.67 -28.72 -11.80
N ALA A 382 -21.10 -28.76 -10.53
CA ALA A 382 -20.48 -29.60 -9.51
C ALA A 382 -20.52 -31.08 -9.91
N GLY A 383 -19.43 -31.80 -9.64
CA GLY A 383 -19.24 -33.20 -10.03
C GLY A 383 -18.70 -33.40 -11.45
N THR A 384 -18.53 -32.35 -12.24
CA THR A 384 -17.94 -32.46 -13.59
C THR A 384 -16.43 -32.69 -13.49
N GLU A 385 -15.91 -33.63 -14.28
CA GLU A 385 -14.48 -33.84 -14.43
C GLU A 385 -13.87 -32.74 -15.30
N VAL A 386 -12.72 -32.21 -14.86
CA VAL A 386 -12.01 -31.13 -15.53
C VAL A 386 -10.52 -31.42 -15.60
N VAL A 387 -9.87 -30.89 -16.63
CA VAL A 387 -8.41 -30.94 -16.73
C VAL A 387 -7.85 -29.75 -15.96
N VAL A 388 -6.94 -30.04 -15.03
CA VAL A 388 -6.29 -29.04 -14.17
C VAL A 388 -4.83 -28.95 -14.56
N HIS A 389 -4.36 -27.75 -14.90
CA HIS A 389 -2.93 -27.47 -15.05
C HIS A 389 -2.37 -27.06 -13.70
N TYR A 390 -1.31 -27.73 -13.24
CA TYR A 390 -0.69 -27.45 -11.95
C TYR A 390 0.78 -27.10 -12.12
N ASP A 391 1.27 -26.17 -11.31
CA ASP A 391 2.69 -25.84 -11.23
C ASP A 391 3.46 -27.02 -10.62
N PRO A 392 4.43 -27.65 -11.32
CA PRO A 392 5.14 -28.83 -10.81
C PRO A 392 6.01 -28.51 -9.60
N ASP A 393 6.49 -27.27 -9.47
CA ASP A 393 7.30 -26.84 -8.33
C ASP A 393 6.43 -26.43 -7.14
N ASN A 394 5.16 -26.07 -7.39
CA ASN A 394 4.17 -25.78 -6.36
C ASN A 394 2.75 -26.23 -6.77
N PRO A 395 2.40 -27.52 -6.60
CA PRO A 395 1.10 -28.04 -7.03
C PRO A 395 -0.08 -27.53 -6.20
N SER A 396 0.09 -26.59 -5.27
CA SER A 396 -1.03 -25.80 -4.72
C SER A 396 -1.47 -24.67 -5.65
N ASN A 397 -0.66 -24.33 -6.66
CA ASN A 397 -0.94 -23.37 -7.70
C ASN A 397 -1.46 -24.10 -8.95
N ALA A 398 -2.76 -23.97 -9.20
CA ALA A 398 -3.40 -24.62 -10.33
C ALA A 398 -4.37 -23.69 -11.05
N VAL A 399 -4.50 -23.88 -12.36
CA VAL A 399 -5.41 -23.11 -13.21
C VAL A 399 -6.18 -24.04 -14.15
N LEU A 400 -7.45 -23.70 -14.33
CA LEU A 400 -8.40 -24.40 -15.21
C LEU A 400 -8.35 -23.87 -16.65
N ASP A 401 -8.12 -22.57 -16.85
CA ASP A 401 -8.09 -21.96 -18.18
C ASP A 401 -7.12 -20.77 -18.22
N LEU A 402 -6.07 -20.88 -19.03
CA LEU A 402 -4.96 -19.92 -19.17
C LEU A 402 -5.33 -18.76 -20.11
N LYS A 403 -6.53 -18.18 -19.96
CA LYS A 403 -6.93 -17.04 -20.80
C LYS A 403 -6.57 -15.73 -20.11
N ILE A 404 -5.37 -15.24 -20.40
CA ILE A 404 -4.93 -13.91 -19.95
C ILE A 404 -5.62 -12.85 -20.81
N ALA A 405 -6.85 -12.52 -20.44
CA ALA A 405 -7.70 -11.59 -21.17
C ALA A 405 -7.20 -10.12 -21.15
N TYR A 406 -6.20 -9.80 -20.32
CA TYR A 406 -5.83 -8.40 -20.01
C TYR A 406 -4.52 -7.91 -20.65
N VAL A 407 -3.77 -8.74 -21.37
CA VAL A 407 -2.46 -8.35 -21.95
C VAL A 407 -2.60 -7.19 -22.94
N ARG A 408 -3.60 -7.27 -23.85
CA ARG A 408 -3.84 -6.25 -24.89
C ARG A 408 -4.31 -4.91 -24.32
N PRO A 409 -5.34 -4.82 -23.47
CA PRO A 409 -5.76 -3.52 -22.92
C PRO A 409 -4.69 -2.88 -22.03
N LEU A 410 -3.94 -3.66 -21.24
CA LEU A 410 -2.88 -3.12 -20.39
C LEU A 410 -1.72 -2.51 -21.21
N LEU A 411 -1.39 -3.12 -22.36
CA LEU A 411 -0.38 -2.60 -23.28
C LEU A 411 -0.85 -1.31 -23.96
N VAL A 412 -2.10 -1.26 -24.44
CA VAL A 412 -2.69 -0.03 -25.02
C VAL A 412 -2.70 1.10 -23.99
N LEU A 413 -3.05 0.79 -22.74
CA LEU A 413 -3.02 1.75 -21.66
C LEU A 413 -1.58 2.24 -21.40
N ALA A 414 -0.59 1.35 -21.30
CA ALA A 414 0.80 1.74 -21.12
C ALA A 414 1.28 2.68 -22.24
N LEU A 415 0.96 2.38 -23.51
CA LEU A 415 1.27 3.24 -24.64
C LEU A 415 0.58 4.61 -24.55
N ALA A 416 -0.67 4.66 -24.10
CA ALA A 416 -1.37 5.92 -23.87
C ALA A 416 -0.66 6.78 -22.79
N PHE A 417 -0.20 6.16 -21.69
CA PHE A 417 0.59 6.83 -20.65
C PHE A 417 1.91 7.39 -21.21
N PHE A 418 2.64 6.65 -22.06
CA PHE A 418 3.84 7.18 -22.71
C PHE A 418 3.53 8.28 -23.73
N GLY A 419 2.42 8.19 -24.47
CA GLY A 419 1.96 9.25 -25.37
C GLY A 419 1.62 10.54 -24.61
N LEU A 420 0.96 10.42 -23.45
CA LEU A 420 0.72 11.55 -22.54
C LEU A 420 2.02 12.12 -21.99
N ALA A 421 2.99 11.29 -21.59
CA ALA A 421 4.30 11.75 -21.16
C ALA A 421 5.01 12.55 -22.26
N LEU A 422 4.98 12.07 -23.50
CA LEU A 422 5.53 12.76 -24.66
C LEU A 422 4.78 14.06 -24.98
N PHE A 423 3.46 14.10 -24.84
CA PHE A 423 2.67 15.32 -25.01
C PHE A 423 3.07 16.39 -23.97
N PHE A 424 3.22 16.00 -22.71
CA PHE A 424 3.67 16.90 -21.64
C PHE A 424 5.15 17.27 -21.71
N SER A 425 5.96 16.55 -22.51
CA SER A 425 7.37 16.87 -22.74
C SER A 425 7.59 18.12 -23.61
N GLY A 426 6.53 18.65 -24.24
CA GLY A 426 6.63 19.82 -25.11
C GLY A 426 7.25 19.53 -26.48
N ALA A 427 7.63 18.29 -26.78
CA ALA A 427 8.23 17.89 -28.07
C ALA A 427 7.34 18.15 -29.31
N PHE A 428 6.05 18.40 -29.11
CA PHE A 428 5.07 18.64 -30.16
C PHE A 428 4.40 20.03 -30.09
N ARG A 429 4.92 20.95 -29.28
CA ARG A 429 4.34 22.30 -29.07
C ARG A 429 5.28 23.42 -29.49
#